data_AF-X0W0A1-F1
#
_entry.id   AF-X0W0A1-F1
#
_cell.length_a   1.000
_cell.length_b   1.000
_cell.length_c   1.000
_cell.angle_alpha   90.00
_cell.angle_beta   90.00
_cell.angle_gamma   90.00
#
_symmetry.space_group_name_H-M   'P 1'
#
loop_
_entity.id
_entity.type
_entity.pdbx_description
1 polymer ?
#
loop_
_entity_poly.entity_id
_entity_poly.type
_entity_poly.pdbx_seq_one_letter_code
_entity_poly.pdbx_strand_id
1 'polypeptide(L)' 'MVVKYNPQEIEKKWQQRWAEDRLYEVSEDDPRPKWYALTMFPYTSGDLHIGHWYATA' A
#
# COMPACT_ATOMS: atom_id res chain seq x y z
N MET A 1 15.16 1.72 28.77
CA MET A 1 14.31 0.60 28.32
C MET A 1 14.06 0.80 26.84
N VAL A 2 14.29 -0.21 26.01
CA VAL A 2 13.97 -0.14 24.58
C VAL A 2 12.47 -0.37 24.44
N VAL A 3 11.77 0.53 23.75
CA VAL A 3 10.35 0.36 23.44
C VAL A 3 10.20 -0.85 22.53
N LYS A 4 9.37 -1.81 22.92
CA LYS A 4 9.10 -3.00 22.11
C LYS A 4 8.28 -2.60 20.87
N TYR A 5 8.71 -3.05 19.70
CA TYR A 5 7.97 -2.83 18.46
C TYR A 5 6.58 -3.47 18.53
N ASN A 6 5.54 -2.70 18.19
CA ASN A 6 4.14 -3.12 18.16
C ASN A 6 3.55 -2.88 16.76
N PRO A 7 3.64 -3.83 15.81
CA PRO A 7 3.16 -3.65 14.45
C PRO A 7 1.65 -3.41 14.40
N GLN A 8 0.86 -4.03 15.28
CA GLN A 8 -0.60 -3.91 15.27
C GLN A 8 -1.08 -2.47 15.50
N GLU A 9 -0.32 -1.69 16.26
CA GLU A 9 -0.58 -0.27 16.50
C GLU A 9 0.02 0.62 15.41
N ILE A 10 1.27 0.35 15.04
CA ILE A 10 2.03 1.19 14.10
C ILE A 10 1.45 1.10 12.69
N GLU A 11 1.16 -0.10 12.19
CA GLU A 11 0.67 -0.31 10.82
C GLU A 11 -0.69 0.35 10.61
N LYS A 12 -1.63 0.15 11.55
CA LYS A 12 -2.98 0.75 11.47
C LYS A 12 -2.93 2.27 11.46
N LYS A 13 -2.10 2.86 12.32
CA LYS A 13 -1.92 4.32 12.39
C LYS A 13 -1.48 4.89 11.04
N TRP A 14 -0.50 4.27 10.39
CA TRP A 14 0.05 4.77 9.13
C TRP A 14 -0.87 4.50 7.94
N GLN A 15 -1.53 3.34 7.88
CA GLN A 15 -2.55 3.06 6.86
C GLN A 15 -3.68 4.11 6.91
N GLN A 16 -4.18 4.45 8.11
CA GLN A 16 -5.18 5.50 8.27
C GLN A 16 -4.64 6.86 7.82
N ARG A 17 -3.44 7.23 8.26
CA ARG A 17 -2.83 8.51 7.91
C ARG A 17 -2.66 8.67 6.39
N TRP A 18 -2.18 7.64 5.69
CA TRP A 18 -2.00 7.69 4.24
C TRP A 18 -3.33 7.79 3.48
N ALA A 19 -4.38 7.17 4.00
CA ALA A 19 -5.72 7.31 3.44
C ALA A 19 -6.27 8.73 3.64
N GLU A 20 -6.10 9.31 4.82
CA GLU A 20 -6.49 10.70 5.12
C GLU A 20 -5.72 11.72 4.25
N ASP A 21 -4.42 11.48 4.06
CA ASP A 21 -3.56 12.31 3.21
C ASP A 21 -3.82 12.08 1.69
N ARG A 22 -4.65 11.10 1.31
CA ARG A 22 -4.91 10.68 -0.08
C ARG A 22 -3.61 10.41 -0.85
N LEU A 23 -2.63 9.80 -0.17
CA LEU A 23 -1.23 9.72 -0.62
C LEU A 23 -1.04 9.05 -1.99
N TYR A 24 -1.89 8.09 -2.32
CA TYR A 24 -1.79 7.29 -3.55
C TYR A 24 -2.68 7.78 -4.69
N GLU A 25 -3.41 8.89 -4.48
CA GLU A 25 -4.19 9.51 -5.53
C GLU A 25 -3.29 10.38 -6.41
N VAL A 26 -3.48 10.29 -7.71
CA VAL A 26 -2.68 10.99 -8.72
C VAL A 26 -3.59 11.84 -9.59
N SER A 27 -3.03 12.92 -10.13
CA SER A 27 -3.73 13.82 -11.04
C SER A 27 -2.93 14.01 -12.33
N GLU A 28 -3.64 14.23 -13.44
CA GLU A 28 -3.03 14.40 -14.77
C GLU A 28 -2.31 15.73 -14.94
N ASP A 29 -2.60 16.72 -14.08
CA ASP A 29 -1.98 18.04 -14.05
C ASP A 29 -0.74 18.13 -13.14
N ASP A 30 -0.31 17.01 -12.56
CA ASP A 30 0.91 16.97 -11.75
C ASP A 30 2.16 17.27 -12.60
N PRO A 31 2.99 18.25 -12.20
CA PRO A 31 4.17 18.64 -13.00
C PRO A 31 5.33 17.64 -12.92
N ARG A 32 5.27 16.64 -12.05
CA ARG A 32 6.32 15.62 -11.90
C ARG A 32 6.30 14.62 -13.08
N PRO A 33 7.44 13.97 -13.39
CA PRO A 33 7.47 12.95 -14.44
C PRO A 33 6.48 11.82 -14.18
N LYS A 34 5.70 11.45 -15.22
CA LYS A 34 4.71 10.36 -15.13
C LYS A 34 5.41 9.01 -14.97
N TRP A 35 4.88 8.19 -14.06
CA TRP A 35 5.30 6.81 -13.85
C TRP A 35 4.09 5.93 -13.60
N TYR A 36 3.99 4.81 -14.32
CA TYR A 36 2.92 3.84 -14.13
C TYR A 36 3.51 2.45 -13.83
N ALA A 37 3.47 2.07 -12.56
CA ALA A 37 3.74 0.70 -12.12
C ALA A 37 2.44 -0.12 -12.14
N LEU A 38 2.44 -1.22 -12.89
CA LEU A 38 1.29 -2.13 -13.01
C LEU A 38 1.70 -3.54 -12.60
N THR A 39 0.88 -4.17 -11.75
CA THR A 39 0.92 -5.60 -11.45
C THR A 39 -0.34 -6.26 -11.99
N MET A 40 -0.29 -7.57 -12.24
CA MET A 40 -1.45 -8.31 -12.75
C MET A 40 -2.55 -8.35 -11.69
N PHE A 41 -3.79 -8.01 -12.08
CA PHE A 41 -4.92 -8.12 -11.15
C PHE A 41 -5.22 -9.58 -10.79
N PRO A 42 -5.49 -9.88 -9.52
CA PRO A 42 -5.82 -11.23 -9.09
C PRO A 42 -7.24 -11.62 -9.49
N TYR A 43 -7.46 -12.93 -9.67
CA TYR A 43 -8.81 -13.49 -9.78
C TYR A 43 -9.47 -13.58 -8.40
N THR A 44 -10.80 -13.47 -8.32
CA THR A 44 -11.57 -13.61 -7.08
C THR A 44 -11.77 -15.08 -6.68
N SER A 45 -10.68 -15.82 -6.52
CA SER A 45 -10.67 -17.27 -6.27
C SER A 45 -10.72 -17.66 -4.80
N GLY A 46 -10.66 -16.70 -3.88
CA GLY A 46 -10.64 -16.94 -2.43
C GLY A 46 -9.74 -15.92 -1.73
N ASP A 47 -9.05 -16.36 -0.68
CA ASP A 47 -8.13 -15.53 0.08
C ASP A 47 -6.77 -15.35 -0.60
N LEU A 48 -6.09 -14.26 -0.27
CA LEU A 48 -4.74 -13.98 -0.78
C LEU A 48 -3.71 -14.95 -0.18
N HIS A 49 -3.03 -15.71 -1.03
CA HIS A 49 -1.81 -16.44 -0.66
C HIS A 49 -0.53 -15.61 -0.81
N ILE A 50 0.58 -16.05 -0.21
CA ILE A 50 1.92 -15.38 -0.23
C ILE A 50 2.38 -15.01 -1.65
N GLY A 51 2.04 -15.79 -2.67
CA GLY A 51 2.35 -15.46 -4.07
C GLY A 51 1.77 -14.11 -4.54
N HIS A 52 0.57 -13.72 -4.07
CA HIS A 52 0.02 -12.40 -4.37
C HIS A 52 0.87 -11.31 -3.72
N TRP A 53 1.23 -11.50 -2.45
CA TRP A 53 2.08 -10.54 -1.73
C TRP A 53 3.43 -10.34 -2.46
N TYR A 54 4.07 -11.41 -2.92
CA TYR A 54 5.33 -11.31 -3.68
C TYR A 54 5.19 -10.55 -5.00
N ALA A 55 4.03 -10.62 -5.66
CA ALA A 55 3.79 -9.95 -6.94
C ALA A 55 3.34 -8.48 -6.79
N THR A 56 2.89 -8.06 -5.60
CA THR A 56 2.37 -6.70 -5.35
C THR A 56 3.21 -5.87 -4.38
N ALA A 57 4.15 -6.48 -3.66
CA ALA A 57 5.15 -5.80 -2.83
C ALA A 57 6.28 -5.21 -3.68
#